data_AF-A0A522RXB8-F1
#
_entry.id   AF-A0A522RXB8-F1
#
_cell.length_a   1.000
_cell.length_b   1.000
_cell.length_c   1.000
_cell.angle_alpha   90.00
_cell.angle_beta   90.00
_cell.angle_gamma   90.00
#
_symmetry.space_group_name_H-M   'P 1'
#
loop_
_entity.id
_entity.type
_entity.pdbx_description
1 polymer ?
#
loop_
_entity_poly.entity_id
_entity_poly.type
_entity_poly.pdbx_seq_one_letter_code
_entity_poly.pdbx_strand_id
1 'polypeptide(L)'
;EAGLGFAVKTGKGDFLGRDAVLRRKDAGLLRRLVQFRLADPEPLLFHNEAILRDGRIVETITSGNYGHFLGGAIGLGYVPCEGETEADILSSRYEIEIAGERFPAEASLKPLYDPKSERVKM
;
A
#
# COMPACT_ATOMS: atom_id res chain seq x y z
N GLU A 1 -1.33 2.38 9.95
CA GLU A 1 -0.45 2.77 8.82
C GLU A 1 -0.09 1.57 7.97
N ALA A 2 0.68 0.60 8.48
CA ALA A 2 1.13 -0.58 7.73
C ALA A 2 0.06 -1.66 7.43
N GLY A 3 -1.23 -1.42 7.70
CA GLY A 3 -2.29 -2.43 7.52
C GLY A 3 -2.30 -3.59 8.53
N LEU A 4 -1.37 -3.62 9.50
CA LEU A 4 -1.22 -4.71 10.47
C LEU A 4 -2.15 -4.60 11.70
N GLY A 5 -3.29 -3.92 11.58
CA GLY A 5 -4.23 -3.75 12.71
C GLY A 5 -4.75 -5.08 13.26
N PHE A 6 -4.89 -6.09 12.40
CA PHE A 6 -5.34 -7.44 12.80
C PHE A 6 -4.36 -8.16 13.75
N ALA A 7 -3.08 -7.78 13.74
CA ALA A 7 -2.07 -8.38 14.61
C ALA A 7 -2.03 -7.75 16.02
N VAL A 8 -2.80 -6.68 16.27
CA VAL A 8 -2.79 -5.95 17.54
C VAL A 8 -4.09 -6.16 18.32
N LYS A 9 -4.04 -7.01 19.34
CA LYS A 9 -5.17 -7.24 20.26
C LYS A 9 -5.20 -6.18 21.36
N THR A 10 -5.81 -5.02 21.10
CA THR A 10 -5.84 -3.87 22.05
C THR A 10 -6.55 -4.15 23.38
N GLY A 11 -7.45 -5.13 23.41
CA GLY A 11 -8.19 -5.54 24.61
C GLY A 11 -7.50 -6.60 25.48
N LYS A 12 -6.26 -7.02 25.18
CA LYS A 12 -5.59 -8.11 25.93
C LYS A 12 -5.03 -7.71 27.31
N GLY A 13 -5.18 -6.44 27.70
CA GLY A 13 -4.43 -5.84 28.80
C GLY A 13 -3.18 -5.12 28.31
N ASP A 14 -2.19 -4.96 29.19
CA ASP A 14 -1.02 -4.14 28.95
C ASP A 14 0.01 -4.81 28.02
N PHE A 15 0.62 -3.99 27.16
CA PHE A 15 1.76 -4.36 26.33
C PHE A 15 2.54 -3.11 25.92
N LEU A 16 3.82 -3.28 25.62
CA LEU A 16 4.68 -2.20 25.15
C LEU A 16 4.08 -1.54 23.90
N GLY A 17 3.84 -0.22 23.97
CA GLY A 17 3.28 0.55 22.87
C GLY A 17 1.75 0.60 22.79
N ARG A 18 1.02 -0.05 23.73
CA ARG A 18 -0.46 -0.05 23.74
C ARG A 18 -1.08 1.34 23.63
N ASP A 19 -0.70 2.26 24.51
CA ASP A 19 -1.31 3.58 24.55
C ASP A 19 -0.96 4.41 23.32
N ALA A 20 0.23 4.19 22.74
CA ALA A 20 0.62 4.82 21.48
C ALA A 20 -0.25 4.32 20.32
N VAL A 21 -0.52 3.01 20.24
CA VAL A 21 -1.42 2.43 19.24
C VAL A 21 -2.84 2.97 19.39
N LEU A 22 -3.36 3.06 20.62
CA LEU A 22 -4.71 3.58 20.88
C LEU A 22 -4.81 5.07 20.48
N ARG A 23 -3.88 5.90 20.92
CA ARG A 23 -3.84 7.32 20.50
C ARG A 23 -3.79 7.46 18.98
N ARG A 24 -2.99 6.64 18.30
CA ARG A 24 -2.89 6.68 16.83
C ARG A 24 -4.18 6.22 16.15
N LYS A 25 -4.85 5.22 16.71
CA LYS A 25 -6.14 4.75 16.20
C LYS A 25 -7.19 5.86 16.29
N ASP A 26 -7.23 6.58 17.41
CA ASP A 26 -8.22 7.64 17.65
C ASP A 26 -7.91 8.91 16.83
N ALA A 27 -6.63 9.25 16.68
CA ALA A 27 -6.20 10.41 15.89
C ALA A 27 -6.28 10.20 14.36
N GLY A 28 -6.49 8.97 13.90
CA GLY A 28 -6.46 8.62 12.48
C GLY A 28 -5.04 8.44 11.92
N LEU A 29 -4.97 8.03 10.65
CA LEU A 29 -3.72 7.74 9.94
C LEU A 29 -3.27 8.97 9.14
N LEU A 30 -1.97 9.27 9.17
CA LEU A 30 -1.36 10.28 8.28
C LEU A 30 -0.90 9.67 6.96
N ARG A 31 -0.57 8.38 6.97
CA ARG A 31 -0.20 7.61 5.79
C ARG A 31 -0.62 6.16 5.91
N ARG A 32 -0.75 5.51 4.76
CA ARG A 32 -1.16 4.11 4.66
C ARG A 32 -0.28 3.35 3.67
N LEU A 33 0.05 2.11 4.00
CA LEU A 33 0.73 1.21 3.06
C LEU A 33 -0.26 0.75 1.98
N VAL A 34 0.13 0.91 0.73
CA VAL A 34 -0.64 0.59 -0.48
C VAL A 34 0.18 -0.35 -1.36
N GLN A 35 -0.51 -1.27 -2.03
CA GLN A 35 0.08 -2.11 -3.08
C GLN A 35 -0.18 -1.47 -4.44
N PHE A 36 0.82 -1.49 -5.31
CA PHE A 36 0.74 -0.96 -6.66
C PHE A 36 1.06 -2.08 -7.64
N ARG A 37 0.25 -2.24 -8.67
CA ARG A 37 0.53 -3.15 -9.78
C ARG A 37 0.63 -2.33 -11.05
N LEU A 38 1.74 -2.45 -11.77
CA LEU A 38 1.84 -1.85 -13.10
C LEU A 38 0.95 -2.60 -14.08
N ALA A 39 0.28 -1.86 -14.96
CA ALA A 39 -0.50 -2.44 -16.06
C ALA A 39 0.40 -2.98 -17.18
N ASP A 40 1.58 -2.38 -17.34
CA ASP A 40 2.62 -2.80 -18.27
C ASP A 40 3.45 -3.94 -17.64
N PRO A 41 3.59 -5.11 -18.31
CA PRO A 41 4.39 -6.22 -17.82
C PRO A 41 5.91 -6.01 -17.96
N GLU A 42 6.38 -5.07 -18.79
CA GLU A 42 7.81 -4.94 -19.09
C GLU A 42 8.62 -4.26 -17.97
N PRO A 43 8.18 -3.15 -17.36
CA PRO A 43 8.95 -2.47 -16.32
C PRO A 43 9.05 -3.30 -15.04
N LEU A 44 10.18 -3.17 -14.35
CA LEU A 44 10.43 -3.81 -13.07
C LEU A 44 10.52 -2.76 -11.95
N LEU A 45 10.06 -3.16 -10.76
CA LEU A 45 10.18 -2.39 -9.53
C LEU A 45 11.14 -3.09 -8.58
N PHE A 46 12.01 -2.32 -7.94
CA PHE A 46 12.96 -2.82 -6.95
C PHE A 46 12.81 -2.07 -5.63
N HIS A 47 13.13 -0.77 -5.62
CA HIS A 47 13.07 0.12 -4.46
C HIS A 47 13.28 1.59 -4.86
N ASN A 48 12.72 2.51 -4.08
CA ASN A 48 12.89 3.97 -4.19
C ASN A 48 12.35 4.63 -5.47
N GLU A 49 11.64 3.90 -6.33
CA GLU A 49 10.91 4.50 -7.44
C GLU A 49 9.84 5.48 -6.91
N ALA A 50 9.65 6.61 -7.58
CA ALA A 50 8.75 7.64 -7.09
C ALA A 50 7.29 7.25 -7.31
N ILE A 51 6.47 7.39 -6.27
CA ILE A 51 5.02 7.21 -6.35
C ILE A 51 4.41 8.56 -6.66
N LEU A 52 3.68 8.63 -7.77
CA LEU A 52 2.90 9.78 -8.15
C LEU A 52 1.43 9.52 -7.85
N ARG A 53 0.78 10.49 -7.22
CA ARG A 53 -0.66 10.55 -7.00
C ARG A 53 -1.19 11.81 -7.66
N ASP A 54 -2.10 11.66 -8.61
CA ASP A 54 -2.71 12.76 -9.37
C ASP A 54 -1.67 13.71 -10.00
N GLY A 55 -0.57 13.12 -10.50
CA GLY A 55 0.52 13.83 -11.17
C GLY A 55 1.56 14.47 -10.25
N ARG A 56 1.45 14.29 -8.93
CA ARG A 56 2.43 14.79 -7.94
C ARG A 56 3.17 13.65 -7.28
N ILE A 57 4.49 13.77 -7.15
CA ILE A 57 5.27 12.82 -6.33
C ILE A 57 4.84 12.98 -4.88
N VAL A 58 4.45 11.87 -4.25
CA VAL A 58 3.99 11.85 -2.85
C VAL A 58 4.93 11.11 -1.94
N GLU A 59 5.52 10.00 -2.39
CA GLU A 59 6.35 9.08 -1.61
C GLU A 59 7.17 8.20 -2.57
N THR A 60 7.86 7.18 -2.05
CA THR A 60 8.59 6.20 -2.84
C THR A 60 8.17 4.75 -2.58
N ILE A 61 8.41 3.87 -3.54
CA ILE A 61 8.28 2.42 -3.38
C ILE A 61 9.27 1.94 -2.31
N THR A 62 8.78 1.20 -1.32
CA THR A 62 9.59 0.59 -0.27
C THR A 62 10.11 -0.79 -0.64
N SER A 63 9.36 -1.52 -1.47
CA SER A 63 9.74 -2.85 -1.94
C SER A 63 9.03 -3.17 -3.25
N GLY A 64 9.77 -3.70 -4.22
CA GLY A 64 9.25 -4.14 -5.51
C GLY A 64 9.61 -5.59 -5.86
N ASN A 65 8.76 -6.26 -6.62
CA ASN A 65 9.07 -7.54 -7.27
C ASN A 65 8.13 -7.80 -8.45
N TYR A 66 8.39 -8.85 -9.24
CA TYR A 66 7.49 -9.26 -10.32
C TYR A 66 6.43 -10.25 -9.82
N GLY A 67 5.16 -9.88 -9.94
CA GLY A 67 4.04 -10.75 -9.60
C GLY A 67 3.71 -11.67 -10.76
N HIS A 68 4.37 -12.83 -10.88
CA HIS A 68 4.17 -13.73 -12.04
C HIS A 68 2.72 -14.15 -12.26
N PHE A 69 1.96 -14.41 -11.19
CA PHE A 69 0.52 -14.72 -11.32
C PHE A 69 -0.28 -13.50 -11.82
N LEU A 70 0.15 -12.29 -11.45
CA LEU A 70 -0.51 -11.03 -11.77
C LEU A 70 0.01 -10.40 -13.07
N GLY A 71 1.07 -10.95 -13.68
CA GLY A 71 1.61 -10.51 -14.97
C GLY A 71 2.13 -9.07 -14.98
N GLY A 72 2.73 -8.60 -13.88
CA GLY A 72 3.30 -7.26 -13.82
C GLY A 72 4.10 -7.00 -12.55
N ALA A 73 4.87 -5.91 -12.55
CA ALA A 73 5.60 -5.50 -11.36
C ALA A 73 4.66 -5.02 -10.25
N ILE A 74 4.95 -5.45 -9.03
CA ILE A 74 4.23 -5.15 -7.81
C ILE A 74 5.13 -4.35 -6.90
N GLY A 75 4.66 -3.18 -6.49
CA GLY A 75 5.32 -2.30 -5.52
C GLY A 75 4.50 -2.18 -4.24
N LEU A 76 5.18 -1.99 -3.12
CA LEU A 76 4.57 -1.49 -1.89
C LEU A 76 5.10 -0.09 -1.62
N GLY A 77 4.25 0.79 -1.11
CA GLY A 77 4.66 2.13 -0.72
C GLY A 77 3.65 2.79 0.20
N TYR A 78 4.10 3.78 0.97
CA TYR A 78 3.20 4.56 1.78
C TYR A 78 2.58 5.68 0.95
N VAL A 79 1.32 6.01 1.21
CA VAL A 79 0.61 7.14 0.62
C VAL A 79 0.09 8.03 1.74
N PRO A 80 0.36 9.35 1.73
CA PRO A 80 -0.28 10.30 2.64
C PRO A 80 -1.81 10.23 2.52
N CYS A 81 -2.50 10.18 3.65
CA CYS A 81 -3.96 9.95 3.69
C CYS A 81 -4.65 10.63 4.88
N GLU A 82 -4.09 11.74 5.38
CA GLU A 82 -4.66 12.46 6.51
C GLU A 82 -6.08 12.96 6.18
N GLY A 83 -7.06 12.54 6.97
CA GLY A 83 -8.47 12.89 6.77
C GLY A 83 -9.16 12.13 5.63
N GLU A 84 -8.48 11.17 4.99
CA GLU A 84 -9.00 10.44 3.83
C GLU A 84 -9.55 9.05 4.19
N THR A 85 -10.62 8.65 3.51
CA THR A 85 -11.14 7.29 3.56
C THR A 85 -10.36 6.35 2.65
N GLU A 86 -10.58 5.04 2.79
CA GLU A 86 -10.03 4.04 1.86
C GLU A 86 -10.48 4.28 0.41
N ALA A 87 -11.71 4.74 0.22
CA ALA A 87 -12.25 5.02 -1.11
C ALA A 87 -11.55 6.22 -1.76
N ASP A 88 -11.28 7.28 -0.98
CA ASP A 88 -10.56 8.46 -1.45
C ASP A 88 -9.16 8.08 -1.94
N ILE A 89 -8.43 7.29 -1.14
CA ILE A 89 -7.10 6.77 -1.50
C ILE A 89 -7.15 5.99 -2.82
N LEU A 90 -8.12 5.08 -2.97
CA LEU A 90 -8.22 4.19 -4.13
C LEU A 90 -8.79 4.87 -5.39
N SER A 91 -9.44 6.02 -5.24
CA SER A 91 -10.02 6.78 -6.36
C SER A 91 -9.02 7.62 -7.14
N SER A 92 -7.85 7.91 -6.55
CA SER A 92 -6.80 8.71 -7.21
C SER A 92 -6.13 7.98 -8.37
N ARG A 93 -5.54 8.75 -9.29
CA ARG A 93 -4.66 8.20 -10.33
C ARG A 93 -3.27 7.99 -9.75
N TYR A 94 -2.76 6.76 -9.87
CA TYR A 94 -1.39 6.44 -9.49
C TYR A 94 -0.52 6.14 -10.70
N GLU A 95 0.71 6.63 -10.63
CA GLU A 95 1.78 6.31 -11.56
C GLU A 95 3.06 6.04 -10.74
N ILE A 96 3.92 5.17 -11.25
CA ILE A 96 5.26 4.97 -10.70
C ILE A 96 6.28 5.45 -11.72
N GLU A 97 7.20 6.31 -11.28
CA GLU A 97 8.28 6.80 -12.13
C GLU A 97 9.49 5.86 -12.04
N ILE A 98 9.84 5.25 -13.17
CA ILE A 98 10.92 4.27 -13.30
C ILE A 98 11.87 4.80 -14.38
N ALA A 99 13.12 5.06 -13.99
CA ALA A 99 14.16 5.56 -14.90
C ALA A 99 13.76 6.80 -15.73
N GLY A 100 12.91 7.68 -15.17
CA GLY A 100 12.45 8.91 -15.81
C GLY A 100 11.18 8.77 -16.67
N GLU A 101 10.63 7.56 -16.78
CA GLU A 101 9.35 7.30 -17.43
C GLU A 101 8.25 6.97 -16.40
N ARG A 102 7.01 7.34 -16.69
CA ARG A 102 5.88 7.16 -15.77
C ARG A 102 4.96 6.07 -16.25
N PHE A 103 4.72 5.10 -15.37
CA PHE A 103 3.89 3.94 -15.66
C PHE A 103 2.63 3.96 -14.80
N PRO A 104 1.42 3.89 -15.41
CA PRO A 104 0.17 3.78 -14.66
C PRO A 104 0.16 2.56 -13.75
N ALA A 105 -0.35 2.74 -12.53
CA ALA A 105 -0.40 1.69 -11.52
C ALA A 105 -1.81 1.54 -10.91
N GLU A 106 -2.26 0.30 -10.79
CA GLU A 106 -3.44 -0.09 -10.03
C GLU A 106 -3.08 -0.11 -8.54
N ALA A 107 -3.78 0.71 -7.73
CA ALA A 107 -3.60 0.75 -6.29
C ALA A 107 -4.56 -0.24 -5.58
N SER A 108 -4.07 -0.92 -4.54
CA SER A 108 -4.87 -1.82 -3.71
C SER A 108 -4.49 -1.75 -2.24
N LEU A 109 -5.50 -1.79 -1.36
CA LEU A 109 -5.35 -1.94 0.09
C LEU A 109 -5.50 -3.40 0.56
N LYS A 110 -5.81 -4.31 -0.36
CA LYS A 110 -5.98 -5.75 -0.13
C LYS A 110 -4.95 -6.51 -0.96
N PRO A 111 -4.66 -7.79 -0.62
CA PRO A 111 -3.87 -8.63 -1.49
C PRO A 111 -4.43 -8.61 -2.92
N LEU A 112 -3.57 -8.34 -3.90
CA LEU A 112 -3.94 -8.37 -5.32
C LEU A 112 -4.28 -9.79 -5.81
N TYR A 113 -3.85 -10.81 -5.07
CA TYR A 113 -4.17 -12.22 -5.31
C TYR A 113 -4.86 -12.83 -4.09
N ASP A 114 -5.95 -13.59 -4.34
CA ASP A 114 -6.77 -14.26 -3.33
C ASP A 114 -7.07 -13.40 -2.07
N PRO A 115 -7.70 -12.22 -2.21
CA PRO A 115 -7.94 -11.32 -1.09
C PRO A 115 -8.87 -11.89 -0.01
N LYS A 116 -9.60 -12.96 -0.31
CA LYS A 116 -10.51 -13.65 0.63
C LYS A 116 -9.87 -14.87 1.31
N SER A 117 -8.65 -15.22 0.88
CA SER A 117 -7.91 -16.39 1.32
C SER A 117 -8.68 -17.69 1.11
N GLU A 118 -9.43 -17.80 0.02
CA GLU A 118 -10.26 -18.98 -0.30
C GLU A 118 -9.39 -20.21 -0.52
N ARG A 119 -8.17 -20.05 -1.04
CA ARG A 119 -7.25 -21.18 -1.32
C ARG A 119 -6.53 -21.70 -0.09
N VAL A 120 -6.40 -20.89 0.96
CA VAL A 120 -5.74 -21.27 2.21
C VAL A 120 -6.71 -21.94 3.19
N LYS A 121 -8.00 -21.59 3.12
CA LYS A 121 -9.04 -22.10 4.01
C LYS A 121 -9.54 -23.50 3.64
N MET A 122 -9.20 -23.98 2.46
CA MET A 122 -9.51 -25.33 1.96
C MET A 122 -8.45 -26.31 2.44
#